data_AF-A0A9W6JAX7-F1
#
_entry.id   AF-A0A9W6JAX7-F1
#
_cell.length_a   1.000
_cell.length_b   1.000
_cell.length_c   1.000
_cell.angle_alpha   90.00
_cell.angle_beta   90.00
_cell.angle_gamma   90.00
#
_symmetry.space_group_name_H-M   'P 1'
#
loop_
_entity.id
_entity.type
_entity.pdbx_description
1 polymer ?
#
loop_
_entity_poly.entity_id
_entity_poly.type
_entity_poly.pdbx_seq_one_letter_code
_entity_poly.pdbx_strand_id
1 'polypeptide(L)' 'MAFPEPKPGLILRYDYIWTHEAAAGRDQGKDRPTCLVAATDSLVRPRYVVLLPITYTLPSGDTVVRAQLRGD' A
#
# COMPACT_ATOMS: atom_id res chain seq x y z
N MET A 1 18.02 -3.04 10.91
CA MET A 1 17.61 -3.97 9.83
C MET A 1 17.42 -3.15 8.56
N ALA A 2 17.95 -3.61 7.42
CA ALA A 2 17.69 -2.94 6.15
C ALA A 2 16.28 -3.32 5.66
N PHE A 3 15.51 -2.34 5.19
CA PHE A 3 14.26 -2.63 4.49
C PHE A 3 14.58 -3.35 3.18
N PRO A 4 13.80 -4.38 2.80
CA PRO A 4 13.94 -5.01 1.50
C PRO A 4 13.72 -3.99 0.38
N GLU A 5 14.31 -4.23 -0.79
CA GLU A 5 14.07 -3.39 -1.95
C GLU A 5 12.56 -3.38 -2.30
N PRO A 6 11.93 -2.19 -2.40
CA PRO A 6 10.54 -2.06 -2.81
C PRO A 6 10.33 -2.57 -4.25
N LYS A 7 9.62 -3.69 -4.40
CA LYS A 7 9.27 -4.29 -5.69
C LYS A 7 7.87 -4.91 -5.66
N PRO A 8 7.14 -4.95 -6.79
CA PRO A 8 5.80 -5.55 -6.83
C PRO A 8 5.77 -6.99 -6.29
N GLY A 9 4.72 -7.33 -5.55
CA GLY A 9 4.52 -8.63 -4.90
C GLY A 9 5.13 -8.74 -3.49
N LEU A 10 5.87 -7.73 -3.04
CA LEU A 10 6.37 -7.67 -1.67
C LEU A 10 5.22 -7.40 -0.69
N ILE A 11 5.09 -8.25 0.33
CA ILE A 11 4.13 -8.06 1.42
C ILE A 11 4.83 -7.43 2.62
N LEU A 12 4.31 -6.28 3.07
CA LEU A 12 4.86 -5.50 4.17
C LEU A 12 3.79 -5.25 5.23
N ARG A 13 4.24 -5.12 6.48
CA ARG A 13 3.47 -4.52 7.57
C ARG A 13 4.21 -3.25 7.97
N TYR A 14 3.59 -2.10 7.76
CA TYR A 14 4.16 -0.80 8.11
C TYR A 14 3.06 0.05 8.73
N ASP A 15 3.45 0.91 9.65
CA ASP A 15 2.51 1.82 10.27
C ASP A 15 2.13 2.91 9.26
N TYR A 16 0.83 3.05 8.98
CA TYR A 16 0.33 4.06 8.04
C TYR A 16 -1.04 4.56 8.41
N ILE A 17 -1.26 5.82 8.07
CA ILE A 17 -2.54 6.50 8.15
C ILE A 17 -2.95 6.93 6.75
N TRP A 18 -4.25 6.94 6.47
CA TRP A 18 -4.73 7.57 5.25
C TRP A 18 -4.46 9.07 5.28
N THR A 19 -4.33 9.72 4.12
CA THR A 19 -4.08 11.17 4.04
C THR A 19 -5.10 12.00 4.83
N HIS A 20 -6.38 11.59 4.84
CA HIS A 20 -7.41 12.28 5.62
C HIS A 20 -7.28 12.04 7.14
N GLU A 21 -6.73 10.89 7.56
CA GLU A 21 -6.44 10.59 8.96
C GLU A 21 -5.25 11.43 9.46
N ALA A 22 -4.22 11.57 8.62
CA ALA A 22 -3.10 12.48 8.87
C ALA A 22 -3.55 13.94 8.98
N ALA A 23 -4.41 14.39 8.05
CA ALA A 23 -4.98 15.74 8.09
C ALA A 23 -5.84 16.00 9.33
N ALA A 24 -6.39 14.94 9.93
CA ALA A 24 -7.14 14.99 11.19
C ALA A 24 -6.24 14.88 12.44
N GLY A 25 -4.91 14.89 12.29
CA GLY A 25 -3.96 14.86 13.40
C GLY A 25 -3.70 13.47 14.00
N ARG A 26 -4.09 12.38 13.33
CA ARG A 26 -3.66 11.04 13.76
C ARG A 26 -2.20 10.81 13.43
N ASP A 27 -1.53 10.11 14.33
CA ASP A 27 -0.09 9.91 14.38
C ASP A 27 0.29 8.43 14.63
N GLN A 28 -0.68 7.59 15.03
CA GLN A 28 -0.59 6.13 14.97
C GLN A 28 -1.57 5.56 13.94
N GLY A 29 -1.07 4.59 13.17
CA GLY A 29 -1.75 4.05 12.01
C GLY A 29 -2.19 2.60 12.13
N LYS A 30 -2.44 2.02 10.97
CA LYS A 30 -3.03 0.71 10.77
C LYS A 30 -1.93 -0.31 10.57
N ASP A 31 -1.82 -1.28 11.47
CA ASP A 31 -0.89 -2.41 11.33
C ASP A 31 -1.52 -3.58 10.54
N ARG A 32 -1.69 -3.37 9.22
CA ARG A 32 -2.32 -4.34 8.30
C ARG A 32 -1.30 -4.88 7.29
N PRO A 33 -1.37 -6.17 6.91
CA PRO A 33 -0.61 -6.68 5.77
C PRO A 33 -0.99 -5.89 4.52
N THR A 34 0.01 -5.46 3.75
CA THR A 34 -0.15 -4.66 2.53
C THR A 34 0.73 -5.22 1.43
N CYS A 35 0.20 -5.31 0.22
CA CYS A 35 0.97 -5.70 -0.96
C CYS A 35 1.46 -4.46 -1.67
N LEU A 36 2.75 -4.42 -2.02
CA LEU A 36 3.28 -3.46 -2.96
C LEU A 36 2.90 -3.89 -4.38
N VAL A 37 2.14 -3.05 -5.08
CA VAL A 37 1.66 -3.35 -6.44
C VAL A 37 2.36 -2.52 -7.52
N ALA A 38 2.94 -1.38 -7.15
CA ALA A 38 3.80 -0.59 -8.04
C ALA A 38 4.88 0.16 -7.24
N ALA A 39 6.03 0.36 -7.85
CA ALA A 39 7.10 1.23 -7.35
C ALA A 39 7.64 2.08 -8.51
N THR A 40 8.07 3.30 -8.22
CA THR A 40 8.90 4.08 -9.15
C THR A 40 10.23 3.38 -9.37
N ASP A 41 10.88 3.68 -10.50
CA ASP A 41 12.23 3.19 -10.82
C ASP A 41 13.21 3.39 -9.64
N SER A 42 14.13 2.45 -9.48
CA SER A 42 15.04 2.39 -8.34
C SER A 42 15.97 3.60 -8.23
N LEU A 43 16.19 4.32 -9.34
CA LEU A 43 17.03 5.51 -9.45
C LEU A 43 16.26 6.81 -9.13
N VAL A 44 14.93 6.79 -9.13
CA VAL A 44 14.10 7.99 -8.87
C VAL A 44 14.06 8.34 -7.38
N ARG A 45 14.14 9.64 -7.08
CA ARG A 45 14.01 10.19 -5.72
C ARG A 45 13.04 11.39 -5.71
N PRO A 46 12.08 11.46 -4.77
CA PRO A 46 11.77 10.43 -3.77
C PRO A 46 11.19 9.17 -4.43
N ARG A 47 11.37 7.99 -3.79
CA ARG A 47 10.72 6.76 -4.25
C ARG A 47 9.24 6.82 -3.87
N TYR A 48 8.37 6.56 -4.83
CA TYR A 48 6.94 6.36 -4.57
C TYR A 48 6.57 4.90 -4.77
N VAL A 49 5.63 4.42 -3.95
CA VAL A 49 5.08 3.07 -4.04
C VAL A 49 3.56 3.15 -3.96
N VAL A 50 2.88 2.22 -4.62
CA VAL A 50 1.45 2.00 -4.49
C VAL A 50 1.25 0.74 -3.67
N LEU A 51 0.48 0.87 -2.60
CA LEU A 51 0.26 -0.18 -1.61
C LEU A 51 -1.22 -0.54 -1.60
N LEU A 52 -1.51 -1.84 -1.64
CA LEU A 52 -2.85 -2.39 -1.59
C LEU A 52 -3.04 -3.13 -0.25
N PRO A 53 -3.84 -2.59 0.69
CA PRO A 53 -4.11 -3.27 1.95
C PRO A 53 -4.81 -4.62 1.72
N ILE A 54 -4.35 -5.64 2.44
CA ILE A 54 -5.01 -6.93 2.54
C ILE A 54 -5.94 -6.85 3.75
N THR A 55 -7.22 -7.08 3.53
CA THR A 55 -8.23 -7.06 4.58
C THR A 55 -9.09 -8.31 4.56
N TYR A 56 -9.39 -8.84 5.73
CA TYR A 56 -10.34 -9.94 5.91
C TYR A 56 -11.80 -9.45 5.91
N THR A 57 -12.01 -8.13 6.02
CA THR A 57 -13.33 -7.51 6.03
C THR A 57 -13.58 -6.87 4.68
N LEU A 58 -14.69 -7.19 4.03
CA LEU A 58 -15.07 -6.53 2.78
C LEU A 58 -15.21 -5.01 3.02
N PRO A 59 -14.69 -4.17 2.11
CA PRO A 59 -14.94 -2.74 2.18
C PRO A 59 -16.45 -2.47 2.08
N SER A 60 -16.96 -1.53 2.88
CA SER A 60 -18.34 -1.06 2.75
C SER A 60 -18.47 -0.14 1.53
N GLY A 61 -19.19 -0.57 0.48
CA GLY A 61 -19.43 0.24 -0.74
C GLY A 61 -18.27 0.28 -1.75
N ASP A 62 -18.31 1.25 -2.67
CA ASP A 62 -17.54 1.42 -3.94
C ASP A 62 -16.00 1.30 -3.89
N THR A 63 -15.41 0.96 -2.74
CA THR A 63 -13.96 0.75 -2.61
C THR A 63 -13.58 -0.70 -2.94
N VAL A 64 -14.11 -1.25 -4.03
CA VAL A 64 -13.66 -2.54 -4.56
C VAL A 64 -12.62 -2.27 -5.64
N VAL A 65 -11.36 -2.63 -5.38
CA VAL A 65 -10.35 -2.68 -6.43
C VAL A 65 -10.69 -3.86 -7.34
N ARG A 66 -11.37 -3.60 -8.45
CA ARG A 66 -11.49 -4.59 -9.53
C ARG A 66 -10.20 -4.60 -10.33
N ALA A 67 -9.37 -5.61 -10.09
CA ALA A 67 -8.24 -5.92 -10.96
C ALA A 67 -8.67 -7.01 -11.95
N GLN A 68 -8.66 -6.71 -13.24
CA GLN A 68 -8.77 -7.72 -14.29
C GLN A 68 -7.39 -7.86 -14.93
N LEU A 69 -6.75 -9.01 -14.75
CA LEU A 69 -5.51 -9.32 -15.44
C LEU A 69 -5.85 -9.54 -16.92
N ARG A 70 -5.30 -8.71 -17.82
CA ARG A 70 -5.24 -9.04 -19.24
C ARG A 70 -3.97 -9.87 -19.43
N GLY A 71 -4.15 -11.13 -19.83
CA GLY A 71 -3.04 -11.95 -20.27
C GLY A 71 -2.76 -11.68 -21.75
N ASP A 72 -1.47 -11.64 -22.09
CA ASP A 72 -0.93 -11.95 -23.41
C ASP A 72 -0.20 -13.30 -23.30
#